data_AF-A0A2T4BSP6-F1
#
_entry.id   AF-A0A2T4BSP6-F1
#
_cell.length_a   1.000
_cell.length_b   1.000
_cell.length_c   1.000
_cell.angle_alpha   90.00
_cell.angle_beta   90.00
_cell.angle_gamma   90.00
#
_symmetry.space_group_name_H-M   'P 1'
#
loop_
_entity.id
_entity.type
_entity.pdbx_description
1 polymer ?
#
loop_
_entity_poly.entity_id
_entity_poly.type
_entity_poly.pdbx_seq_one_letter_code
_entity_poly.pdbx_strand_id
1 'polypeptide(L)'
;MCQLLIYDLICCHSSQKWSYCADSQTSGRIPCKHQTSRLVSYPTPAAFEPAPLCHRPECHFNRLDGVWNCCWCGKTHNTTGRCSGAMLYYEYTTCDHICCPFCKRGDRGL
;
A
#
# COMPACT_ATOMS: atom_id res chain seq x y z
N MET A 1 -20.89 12.36 -11.68
CA MET A 1 -19.78 11.81 -12.49
C MET A 1 -19.26 10.52 -11.86
N CYS A 2 -18.68 9.61 -12.64
CA CYS A 2 -17.98 8.45 -12.10
C CYS A 2 -16.59 8.85 -11.56
N GLN A 3 -16.10 8.14 -10.55
CA GLN A 3 -14.79 8.39 -9.96
C GLN A 3 -14.10 7.06 -9.62
N LEU A 4 -12.82 6.95 -10.00
CA LEU A 4 -11.90 5.92 -9.55
C LEU A 4 -10.91 6.51 -8.56
N LEU A 5 -10.87 5.94 -7.35
CA LEU A 5 -9.80 6.19 -6.39
C LEU A 5 -8.84 5.00 -6.41
N ILE A 6 -7.55 5.29 -6.57
CA ILE A 6 -6.46 4.32 -6.48
C ILE A 6 -5.71 4.61 -5.20
N TYR A 7 -5.76 3.71 -4.23
CA TYR A 7 -5.10 3.83 -2.95
C TYR A 7 -3.76 3.14 -2.99
N ASP A 8 -2.68 3.86 -2.67
CA ASP A 8 -1.42 3.22 -2.26
C ASP A 8 -1.58 2.80 -0.81
N LEU A 9 -1.38 1.52 -0.52
CA LEU A 9 -1.56 0.97 0.82
C LEU A 9 -0.25 0.94 1.60
N ILE A 10 -0.37 0.81 2.92
CA ILE A 10 0.78 0.67 3.82
C ILE A 10 1.74 -0.44 3.38
N CYS A 11 1.23 -1.53 2.79
CA CYS A 11 2.01 -2.66 2.30
C CYS A 11 2.66 -2.45 0.90
N CYS A 12 2.58 -1.24 0.34
CA CYS A 12 3.01 -0.89 -1.03
C CYS A 12 2.24 -1.59 -2.17
N HIS A 13 1.14 -2.26 -1.89
CA HIS A 13 0.16 -2.63 -2.91
C HIS A 13 -0.82 -1.49 -3.18
N SER A 14 -1.50 -1.57 -4.32
CA SER A 14 -2.60 -0.68 -4.65
C SER A 14 -3.96 -1.35 -4.49
N SER A 15 -4.96 -0.56 -4.13
CA SER A 15 -6.39 -0.95 -4.13
C SER A 15 -7.21 0.07 -4.90
N GLN A 16 -8.28 -0.38 -5.54
CA GLN A 16 -9.12 0.46 -6.40
C GLN A 16 -10.53 0.51 -5.85
N LYS A 17 -11.10 1.73 -5.79
CA LYS A 17 -12.50 1.96 -5.39
C LYS A 17 -13.20 2.79 -6.45
N TRP A 18 -14.29 2.25 -6.96
CA TRP A 18 -15.14 2.93 -7.93
C TRP A 18 -16.39 3.53 -7.27
N SER A 19 -16.70 4.76 -7.65
CA SER A 19 -17.98 5.42 -7.40
C SER A 19 -18.66 5.68 -8.75
N TYR A 20 -19.80 5.04 -9.00
CA TYR A 20 -20.54 5.16 -10.26
C TYR A 20 -21.68 6.17 -10.15
N CYS A 21 -21.87 7.02 -11.15
CA CYS A 21 -23.05 7.88 -11.24
C CYS A 21 -24.31 7.08 -11.61
N ALA A 22 -25.49 7.66 -11.46
CA ALA A 22 -26.78 7.00 -11.67
C ALA A 22 -26.87 6.29 -13.04
N ASP A 23 -26.50 6.98 -14.13
CA ASP A 23 -26.51 6.42 -15.49
C ASP A 23 -25.59 5.19 -15.63
N SER A 24 -24.43 5.23 -14.98
CA SER A 24 -23.50 4.10 -15.01
C SER A 24 -24.01 2.93 -14.19
N GLN A 25 -24.77 3.18 -13.12
CA GLN A 25 -25.38 2.11 -12.32
C GLN A 25 -26.45 1.36 -13.10
N THR A 26 -27.25 2.05 -13.92
CA THR A 26 -28.25 1.41 -14.80
C THR A 26 -27.61 0.71 -16.00
N SER A 27 -26.40 1.14 -16.40
CA SER A 27 -25.65 0.58 -17.54
C SER A 27 -24.65 -0.52 -17.13
N GLY A 28 -24.95 -1.31 -16.09
CA GLY A 28 -24.08 -2.42 -15.67
C GLY A 28 -22.71 -1.98 -15.12
N ARG A 29 -22.62 -0.78 -14.54
CA ARG A 29 -21.38 -0.18 -13.99
C ARG A 29 -20.30 0.09 -15.04
N ILE A 30 -20.70 0.39 -16.27
CA ILE A 30 -19.80 0.98 -17.27
C ILE A 30 -19.56 2.45 -16.89
N PRO A 31 -18.31 2.89 -16.65
CA PRO A 31 -18.02 4.28 -16.29
C PRO A 31 -18.48 5.28 -17.36
N CYS A 32 -18.96 6.45 -16.94
CA CYS A 32 -19.38 7.50 -17.86
C CYS A 32 -18.18 8.22 -18.51
N LYS A 33 -18.42 8.90 -19.64
CA LYS A 33 -17.36 9.62 -20.41
C LYS A 33 -16.60 10.66 -19.58
N HIS A 34 -17.26 11.29 -18.60
CA HIS A 34 -16.67 12.31 -17.72
C HIS A 34 -16.15 11.72 -16.41
N GLN A 35 -15.60 10.50 -16.45
CA GLN A 35 -15.01 9.89 -15.27
C GLN A 35 -13.74 10.65 -14.82
N THR A 36 -13.49 10.60 -13.52
CA THR A 36 -12.22 11.09 -12.94
C THR A 36 -11.46 9.93 -12.31
N SER A 37 -10.13 10.04 -12.28
CA SER A 37 -9.28 9.13 -11.52
C SER A 37 -8.36 9.93 -10.60
N ARG A 38 -8.09 9.41 -9.41
CA ARG A 38 -7.20 10.06 -8.44
C ARG A 38 -6.40 9.01 -7.67
N LEU A 39 -5.10 9.27 -7.55
CA LEU A 39 -4.23 8.56 -6.63
C LEU A 39 -4.40 9.12 -5.21
N VAL A 40 -4.53 8.23 -4.24
CA VAL A 40 -4.58 8.49 -2.81
C VAL A 40 -3.37 7.80 -2.20
N SER A 41 -2.27 8.53 -2.06
CA SER A 41 -1.01 7.99 -1.56
C SER A 41 -1.11 7.64 -0.07
N TYR A 42 -0.28 6.69 0.39
CA TYR A 42 -0.06 6.44 1.80
C TYR A 42 0.92 7.50 2.38
N PRO A 43 0.71 8.00 3.61
CA PRO A 43 -0.44 7.75 4.49
C PRO A 43 -1.73 8.33 3.92
N THR A 44 -2.83 7.60 4.05
CA THR A 44 -4.12 8.01 3.49
C THR A 44 -4.58 9.33 4.15
N PRO A 45 -4.90 10.37 3.36
CA PRO A 45 -5.37 11.63 3.93
C PRO A 45 -6.74 11.46 4.60
N ALA A 46 -7.01 12.22 5.66
CA ALA A 46 -8.24 12.11 6.46
C ALA A 46 -9.55 12.13 5.66
N ALA A 47 -9.61 12.90 4.56
CA ALA A 47 -10.79 12.97 3.68
C ALA A 47 -11.09 11.66 2.93
N PHE A 48 -10.15 10.71 2.90
CA PHE A 48 -10.25 9.44 2.19
C PHE A 48 -10.25 8.22 3.11
N GLU A 49 -10.28 8.44 4.43
CA GLU A 49 -10.36 7.38 5.44
C GLU A 49 -11.80 6.83 5.60
N PRO A 50 -11.98 5.55 5.96
CA PRO A 50 -10.93 4.55 6.16
C PRO A 50 -10.31 4.06 4.84
N ALA A 51 -8.99 3.93 4.80
CA ALA A 51 -8.27 3.29 3.70
C ALA A 51 -8.73 1.83 3.54
N PRO A 52 -8.87 1.32 2.29
CA PRO A 52 -9.23 -0.08 2.07
C PRO A 52 -8.11 -1.02 2.51
N LEU A 53 -8.48 -2.21 2.96
CA LEU A 53 -7.51 -3.26 3.29
C LEU A 53 -6.89 -3.86 2.02
N CYS A 54 -5.67 -4.38 2.14
CA CYS A 54 -5.06 -5.15 1.07
C CYS A 54 -5.66 -6.56 1.03
N HIS A 55 -6.36 -6.88 -0.06
CA HIS A 55 -7.00 -8.19 -0.26
C HIS A 55 -6.15 -9.17 -1.08
N ARG A 56 -4.89 -8.84 -1.40
CA ARG A 56 -4.00 -9.75 -2.12
C ARG A 56 -3.63 -10.94 -1.23
N PRO A 57 -4.00 -12.18 -1.58
CA PRO A 57 -3.70 -13.37 -0.77
C PRO A 57 -2.19 -13.61 -0.62
N GLU A 58 -1.40 -13.11 -1.57
CA GLU A 58 0.06 -13.17 -1.61
C GLU A 58 0.77 -12.00 -0.90
N CYS A 59 0.03 -11.11 -0.23
CA CYS A 59 0.62 -9.98 0.47
C CYS A 59 1.49 -10.43 1.66
N HIS A 60 2.80 -10.44 1.46
CA HIS A 60 3.75 -10.90 2.47
C HIS A 60 3.76 -10.02 3.71
N PHE A 61 3.66 -8.70 3.54
CA PHE A 61 3.54 -7.75 4.65
C PHE A 61 2.39 -8.14 5.61
N ASN A 62 1.23 -8.49 5.06
CA ASN A 62 0.09 -8.94 5.86
C ASN A 62 0.35 -10.32 6.50
N ARG A 63 1.01 -11.26 5.80
CA ARG A 63 1.38 -12.58 6.37
C ARG A 63 2.37 -12.45 7.54
N LEU A 64 3.19 -11.40 7.53
CA LEU A 64 4.09 -11.06 8.63
C LEU A 64 3.40 -10.23 9.73
N ASP A 65 2.07 -10.05 9.65
CA ASP A 65 1.26 -9.24 10.56
C ASP A 65 1.75 -7.79 10.71
N GLY A 66 2.24 -7.21 9.61
CA GLY A 66 2.62 -5.81 9.48
C GLY A 66 3.98 -5.43 10.07
N VAL A 67 4.70 -6.36 10.68
CA VAL A 67 6.02 -6.11 11.28
C VAL A 67 7.05 -7.08 10.72
N TRP A 68 8.13 -6.57 10.12
CA TRP A 68 9.09 -7.41 9.40
C TRP A 68 10.55 -6.91 9.45
N ASN A 69 11.46 -7.87 9.31
CA ASN A 69 12.90 -7.65 9.25
C ASN A 69 13.37 -7.69 7.79
N CYS A 70 14.08 -6.65 7.38
CA CYS A 70 14.55 -6.49 6.02
C CYS A 70 15.68 -7.48 5.70
N CYS A 71 15.47 -8.34 4.70
CA CYS A 71 16.48 -9.32 4.30
C CYS A 71 17.66 -8.69 3.54
N TRP A 72 17.59 -7.40 3.19
CA TRP A 72 18.66 -6.72 2.46
C TRP A 72 19.57 -5.94 3.40
N CYS A 73 19.05 -4.92 4.10
CA CYS A 73 19.86 -4.09 4.99
C CYS A 73 19.92 -4.59 6.43
N GLY A 74 19.18 -5.64 6.78
CA GLY A 74 19.13 -6.19 8.15
C GLY A 74 18.28 -5.39 9.14
N LYS A 75 17.72 -4.22 8.75
CA LYS A 75 16.85 -3.43 9.63
C LYS A 75 15.70 -4.29 10.16
N THR A 76 15.57 -4.32 11.48
CA THR A 76 14.47 -4.97 12.16
C THR A 76 13.28 -4.03 12.33
N HIS A 77 12.09 -4.60 12.58
CA HIS A 77 10.90 -3.85 12.99
C HIS A 77 10.43 -2.78 11.97
N ASN A 78 10.35 -3.14 10.69
CA ASN A 78 9.67 -2.29 9.70
C ASN A 78 8.16 -2.45 9.84
N THR A 79 7.45 -1.33 9.93
CA THR A 79 5.99 -1.25 10.14
C THR A 79 5.22 -0.79 8.88
N THR A 80 5.93 -0.54 7.80
CA THR A 80 5.38 -0.25 6.46
C THR A 80 5.92 -1.26 5.47
N GLY A 81 5.29 -1.37 4.30
CA GLY A 81 5.69 -2.30 3.23
C GLY A 81 7.02 -1.97 2.56
N ARG A 82 7.65 -0.85 2.90
CA ARG A 82 8.93 -0.39 2.35
C ARG A 82 9.88 -0.05 3.48
N CYS A 83 11.07 -0.64 3.43
CA CYS A 83 12.12 -0.39 4.40
C CYS A 83 12.56 1.07 4.33
N SER A 84 13.07 1.58 5.45
CA SER A 84 13.64 2.92 5.59
C SER A 84 14.95 2.89 6.37
N GLY A 85 15.66 1.75 6.32
CA GLY A 85 16.90 1.57 7.05
C GLY A 85 18.00 2.46 6.51
N ALA A 86 18.61 3.27 7.37
CA ALA A 86 19.81 4.00 7.02
C ALA A 86 20.95 3.01 6.71
N MET A 87 21.65 3.25 5.61
CA MET A 87 22.81 2.49 5.18
C MET A 87 23.95 3.45 4.91
N LEU A 88 25.18 3.01 5.18
CA LEU A 88 26.38 3.78 4.92
C LEU A 88 27.25 2.97 3.95
N TYR A 89 27.18 3.31 2.67
CA TYR A 89 27.91 2.63 1.61
C TYR A 89 28.47 3.69 0.65
N TYR A 90 29.72 4.09 0.87
CA TYR A 90 30.38 5.27 0.29
C TYR A 90 29.74 6.62 0.66
N GLU A 91 28.42 6.70 0.66
CA GLU A 91 27.60 7.84 1.09
C GLU A 91 26.44 7.37 1.99
N TYR A 92 25.81 8.31 2.68
CA TYR A 92 24.60 8.04 3.46
C TYR A 92 23.43 7.82 2.51
N THR A 93 22.82 6.63 2.59
CA THR A 93 21.66 6.27 1.77
C THR A 93 20.59 5.57 2.61
N THR A 94 19.38 5.43 2.07
CA THR A 94 18.31 4.68 2.73
C THR A 94 17.95 3.45 1.92
N CYS A 95 17.81 2.31 2.60
CA CYS A 95 17.27 1.11 2.01
C CYS A 95 15.85 1.37 1.52
N ASP A 96 15.55 1.02 0.28
CA ASP A 96 14.24 1.18 -0.36
C ASP A 96 13.55 -0.18 -0.60
N HIS A 97 13.96 -1.21 0.13
CA HIS A 97 13.48 -2.57 -0.08
C HIS A 97 11.99 -2.69 0.23
N ILE A 98 11.20 -3.16 -0.73
CA ILE A 98 9.79 -3.51 -0.51
C ILE A 98 9.71 -4.92 0.11
N CYS A 99 8.84 -5.10 1.09
CA CYS A 99 8.63 -6.37 1.79
C CYS A 99 8.40 -7.50 0.78
N CYS A 100 9.27 -8.51 0.82
CA CYS A 100 9.32 -9.60 -0.14
C CYS A 100 9.34 -10.96 0.57
N PRO A 101 9.14 -12.09 -0.13
CA PRO A 101 9.06 -13.42 0.48
C PRO A 101 10.28 -13.85 1.33
N PHE A 102 11.45 -13.23 1.14
CA PHE A 102 12.66 -13.50 1.93
C PHE A 102 12.72 -12.72 3.25
N CYS A 103 11.87 -11.71 3.41
CA CYS A 103 11.74 -10.96 4.65
C CYS A 103 11.13 -11.85 5.73
N LYS A 104 11.63 -11.70 6.96
CA LYS A 104 11.17 -12.48 8.12
C LYS A 104 10.24 -11.63 8.98
N ARG A 105 9.38 -12.29 9.75
CA ARG A 105 8.57 -11.63 10.78
C ARG A 105 9.49 -10.92 11.77
N GLY A 106 9.15 -9.67 12.10
CA GLY A 106 9.85 -8.91 13.12
C GLY A 106 9.25 -9.14 14.50
N ASP A 107 10.06 -8.99 15.54
CA ASP A 107 9.58 -9.07 16.91
C ASP A 107 8.71 -7.86 17.23
N ARG A 108 7.58 -8.11 17.89
CA ARG A 108 6.60 -7.05 18.19
C ARG A 108 7.02 -6.09 19.31
N GLY A 109 8.15 -6.34 19.97
CA GLY A 109 8.50 -5.67 21.22
C GLY A 109 7.50 -6.06 22.30
N LEU A 110 7.95 -6.82 23.30
CA LEU A 110 7.19 -6.97 24.55
C LEU A 110 7.46 -5.75 25.43
#